data_AF-A0A7T5CJG7-F1
#
_entry.id   AF-A0A7T5CJG7-F1
#
_cell.length_a   1.000
_cell.length_b   1.000
_cell.length_c   1.000
_cell.angle_alpha   90.00
_cell.angle_beta   90.00
_cell.angle_gamma   90.00
#
_symmetry.space_group_name_H-M   'P 1'
#
loop_
_entity.id
_entity.type
_entity.pdbx_description
1 polymer ?
#
loop_
_entity_poly.entity_id
_entity_poly.type
_entity_poly.pdbx_seq_one_letter_code
_entity_poly.pdbx_strand_id
1 'polypeptide(L)'
;MPINQIVLVGHCSFDTGSLYSFIQQSTDTPIKSANNDQDIQEIATPDSLLLVNRVLPGSFNTDSGIELIKQLSQSDSPPRMILISDLSEAQQLAEDAGALPGFGKGQLNDEFASDRFTTALQ
;
A
#
# COMPACT_ATOMS: atom_id res chain seq x y z
N MET A 1 -5.14 -16.61 -0.14
CA MET A 1 -3.97 -17.08 0.62
C MET A 1 -3.66 -16.00 1.65
N PRO A 2 -3.22 -16.35 2.86
CA PRO A 2 -3.00 -15.36 3.91
C PRO A 2 -1.87 -14.42 3.52
N ILE A 3 -2.02 -13.13 3.79
CA ILE A 3 -0.95 -12.16 3.59
C ILE A 3 0.23 -12.51 4.51
N ASN A 4 1.42 -12.71 3.93
CA ASN A 4 2.62 -13.08 4.68
C ASN A 4 3.60 -11.91 4.90
N GLN A 5 3.40 -10.79 4.21
CA GLN A 5 4.20 -9.59 4.37
C GLN A 5 3.44 -8.34 3.94
N ILE A 6 3.77 -7.22 4.56
CA ILE A 6 3.27 -5.90 4.21
C ILE A 6 4.43 -5.10 3.63
N VAL A 7 4.22 -4.49 2.48
CA VAL A 7 5.24 -3.72 1.77
C VAL A 7 4.82 -2.26 1.72
N LEU A 8 5.58 -1.39 2.38
CA LEU A 8 5.42 0.06 2.30
C LEU A 8 6.09 0.57 1.03
N VAL A 9 5.31 1.03 0.07
CA VAL A 9 5.79 1.48 -1.24
C VAL A 9 5.83 3.01 -1.30
N GLY A 10 7.03 3.58 -1.44
CA GLY A 10 7.22 5.02 -1.61
C GLY A 10 6.88 5.87 -0.39
N HIS A 11 6.90 5.28 0.81
CA HIS A 11 6.69 6.00 2.07
C HIS A 11 8.03 6.53 2.62
N CYS A 12 8.29 7.83 2.52
CA CYS A 12 9.45 8.47 3.16
C CYS A 12 9.29 8.58 4.70
N SER A 13 10.43 8.68 5.38
CA SER A 13 10.65 8.49 6.82
C SER A 13 9.89 9.42 7.79
N PHE A 14 9.26 10.51 7.31
CA PHE A 14 8.54 11.43 8.20
C PHE A 14 7.10 10.97 8.51
N ASP A 15 6.43 10.28 7.58
CA ASP A 15 5.06 9.75 7.76
C ASP A 15 5.04 8.26 8.13
N THR A 16 6.18 7.57 8.08
CA THR A 16 6.26 6.14 8.37
C THR A 16 5.96 5.80 9.82
N GLY A 17 6.22 6.69 10.78
CA GLY A 17 6.04 6.38 12.20
C GLY A 17 4.60 6.01 12.58
N SER A 18 3.64 6.83 12.19
CA SER A 18 2.22 6.58 12.47
C SER A 18 1.68 5.39 11.69
N LEU A 19 2.05 5.26 10.41
CA LEU A 19 1.62 4.12 9.59
C LEU A 19 2.20 2.80 10.11
N TYR A 20 3.48 2.79 10.51
CA TYR A 20 4.13 1.61 11.08
C TYR A 20 3.49 1.22 12.41
N SER A 21 3.22 2.20 13.27
CA SER A 21 2.52 1.97 14.55
C SER A 21 1.13 1.38 14.33
N PHE A 22 0.37 1.90 13.36
CA PHE A 22 -0.95 1.38 12.99
C PHE A 22 -0.89 -0.08 12.53
N ILE A 23 0.07 -0.42 11.65
CA ILE A 23 0.24 -1.78 11.15
C ILE A 23 0.60 -2.73 12.30
N GLN A 24 1.58 -2.36 13.13
CA GLN A 24 2.03 -3.17 14.26
C GLN A 24 0.94 -3.41 15.30
N GLN A 25 0.02 -2.47 15.47
CA GLN A 25 -1.14 -2.64 16.35
C GLN A 25 -2.19 -3.58 15.76
N SER A 26 -2.22 -3.72 14.44
CA SER A 26 -3.24 -4.47 13.71
C SER A 26 -2.82 -5.91 13.38
N THR A 27 -1.51 -6.17 13.24
CA THR A 27 -0.98 -7.50 12.88
C THR A 27 0.51 -7.66 13.21
N ASP A 28 0.94 -8.90 13.42
CA ASP A 28 2.34 -9.32 13.55
C ASP A 28 3.02 -9.60 12.19
N THR A 29 2.33 -9.36 11.07
CA THR A 29 2.86 -9.58 9.72
C THR A 29 4.14 -8.76 9.48
N PRO A 30 5.23 -9.36 8.98
CA PRO A 30 6.47 -8.65 8.67
C PRO A 30 6.27 -7.44 7.76
N ILE A 31 6.85 -6.30 8.14
CA ILE A 31 6.82 -5.06 7.37
C ILE A 31 8.14 -4.90 6.62
N LYS A 32 8.06 -4.68 5.31
CA LYS A 32 9.19 -4.33 4.43
C LYS A 32 8.93 -2.98 3.76
N SER A 33 9.98 -2.37 3.24
CA SER A 33 9.88 -1.11 2.49
C SER A 33 10.43 -1.29 1.10
N ALA A 34 9.74 -0.72 0.11
CA ALA A 34 10.20 -0.63 -1.26
C ALA A 34 10.24 0.85 -1.67
N ASN A 35 11.40 1.31 -2.14
CA ASN A 35 11.68 2.70 -2.47
C ASN A 35 12.03 2.91 -3.95
N ASN A 36 12.01 1.84 -4.75
CA ASN A 36 12.22 1.85 -6.19
C ASN A 36 11.55 0.60 -6.82
N ASP A 37 11.50 0.52 -8.15
CA ASP A 37 10.91 -0.63 -8.86
C ASP A 37 11.62 -1.96 -8.60
N GLN A 38 12.95 -1.94 -8.44
CA GLN A 38 13.74 -3.14 -8.17
C GLN A 38 13.37 -3.73 -6.81
N ASP A 39 13.21 -2.91 -5.77
CA ASP A 39 12.74 -3.33 -4.46
C ASP A 39 11.37 -4.00 -4.55
N ILE A 40 10.45 -3.45 -5.35
CA ILE A 40 9.12 -4.07 -5.57
C ILE A 40 9.29 -5.44 -6.21
N GLN A 41 10.09 -5.56 -7.27
CA GLN A 41 10.30 -6.83 -7.97
C GLN A 41 10.95 -7.90 -7.08
N GLU A 42 11.85 -7.51 -6.17
CA GLU A 42 12.53 -8.43 -5.25
C GLU A 42 11.65 -8.84 -4.07
N ILE A 43 10.77 -7.95 -3.61
CA ILE A 43 10.06 -8.11 -2.33
C ILE A 43 8.60 -8.52 -2.53
N ALA A 44 7.90 -7.96 -3.52
CA ALA A 44 6.47 -8.17 -3.69
C ALA A 44 6.19 -9.57 -4.24
N THR A 45 5.27 -10.28 -3.59
CA THR A 45 4.78 -11.58 -4.01
C THR A 45 3.25 -11.52 -4.09
N PRO A 46 2.58 -12.50 -4.72
CA PRO A 46 1.12 -12.55 -4.73
C PRO A 46 0.47 -12.59 -3.33
N ASP A 47 1.23 -13.01 -2.32
CA ASP A 47 0.81 -13.06 -0.90
C ASP A 47 1.25 -11.82 -0.10
N SER A 48 1.65 -10.74 -0.79
CA SER A 48 1.94 -9.44 -0.18
C SER A 48 0.71 -8.53 -0.14
N LEU A 49 0.65 -7.69 0.89
CA LEU A 49 -0.17 -6.47 0.88
C LEU A 49 0.74 -5.25 0.69
N LEU A 50 0.56 -4.53 -0.40
CA LEU A 50 1.27 -3.30 -0.71
C LEU A 50 0.46 -2.10 -0.20
N LEU A 51 1.08 -1.29 0.66
CA LEU A 51 0.57 0.02 1.04
C LEU A 51 1.28 1.06 0.18
N VAL A 52 0.55 1.65 -0.76
CA VAL A 52 1.14 2.50 -1.80
C VAL A 52 0.91 3.97 -1.48
N ASN A 53 1.98 4.75 -1.37
CA ASN A 53 1.88 6.20 -1.25
C ASN A 53 1.43 6.82 -2.58
N ARG A 54 0.57 7.83 -2.54
CA ARG A 54 0.04 8.48 -3.75
C ARG A 54 1.13 9.11 -4.62
N VAL A 55 2.12 9.73 -4.00
CA VAL A 55 3.25 10.37 -4.69
C VAL A 55 4.49 9.56 -4.41
N LEU A 56 5.09 9.02 -5.46
CA LEU A 56 6.29 8.22 -5.37
C LEU A 56 7.55 9.09 -5.54
N PRO A 57 8.64 8.82 -4.79
CA PRO A 57 9.90 9.52 -4.96
C PRO A 57 10.57 9.17 -6.31
N GLY A 58 11.52 10.00 -6.76
CA GLY A 58 12.14 9.91 -8.09
C GLY A 58 13.03 8.68 -8.38
N SER A 59 12.93 7.61 -7.60
CA SER A 59 13.58 6.32 -7.84
C SER A 59 12.63 5.27 -8.42
N PHE A 60 11.36 5.63 -8.62
CA PHE A 60 10.37 4.84 -9.34
C PHE A 60 10.26 5.27 -10.82
N ASN A 61 9.85 4.36 -11.70
CA ASN A 61 9.58 4.65 -13.12
C ASN A 61 8.36 5.56 -13.33
N THR A 62 7.52 5.73 -12.31
CA THR A 62 6.41 6.68 -12.26
C THR A 62 6.45 7.44 -10.93
N ASP A 63 5.99 8.70 -10.94
CA ASP A 63 5.80 9.50 -9.73
C ASP A 63 4.42 9.29 -9.08
N SER A 64 3.56 8.46 -9.70
CA SER A 64 2.18 8.24 -9.30
C SER A 64 1.98 6.83 -8.73
N GLY A 65 1.58 6.75 -7.46
CA GLY A 65 1.19 5.49 -6.83
C GLY A 65 0.01 4.81 -7.52
N ILE A 66 -0.91 5.58 -8.10
CA ILE A 66 -2.07 5.06 -8.84
C ILE A 66 -1.63 4.41 -10.15
N GLU A 67 -0.67 5.02 -10.85
CA GLU A 67 -0.13 4.43 -12.09
C GLU A 67 0.63 3.13 -11.78
N LEU A 68 1.40 3.10 -10.70
CA LEU A 68 2.07 1.88 -10.23
C LEU A 68 1.05 0.77 -9.90
N ILE A 69 -0.03 1.08 -9.18
CA ILE A 69 -1.12 0.13 -8.90
C ILE A 69 -1.67 -0.45 -10.21
N LYS A 70 -1.97 0.42 -11.17
CA LYS A 70 -2.47 0.01 -12.49
C LYS A 70 -1.52 -0.96 -13.18
N GLN A 71 -0.21 -0.67 -13.18
CA GLN A 71 0.80 -1.53 -13.78
C GLN A 71 0.88 -2.90 -13.09
N LEU A 72 0.91 -2.92 -11.75
CA LEU A 72 1.00 -4.15 -10.97
C LEU A 72 -0.26 -5.02 -11.07
N SER A 73 -1.44 -4.39 -11.16
CA SER A 73 -2.73 -5.09 -11.30
C SER A 73 -2.84 -5.94 -12.56
N GLN A 74 -2.03 -5.63 -13.58
CA GLN A 74 -2.01 -6.31 -14.88
C GLN A 74 -1.09 -7.55 -14.91
N SER A 75 -0.39 -7.84 -13.81
CA SER A 75 0.44 -9.04 -13.71
C SER A 75 -0.39 -10.31 -13.58
N ASP A 76 0.18 -11.48 -13.90
CA ASP A 76 -0.52 -12.77 -13.84
C ASP A 76 -0.98 -13.14 -12.42
N SER A 77 -0.35 -12.58 -11.39
CA SER A 77 -0.66 -12.83 -9.98
C SER A 77 -0.39 -11.56 -9.18
N PRO A 78 -1.29 -10.56 -9.28
CA PRO A 78 -1.08 -9.26 -8.67
C PRO A 78 -1.12 -9.37 -7.16
N PRO A 79 -0.22 -8.69 -6.43
CA PRO A 79 -0.35 -8.57 -4.98
C PRO A 79 -1.61 -7.77 -4.63
N ARG A 80 -2.06 -7.88 -3.38
CA ARG A 80 -3.08 -6.96 -2.89
C ARG A 80 -2.48 -5.59 -2.70
N MET A 81 -3.22 -4.56 -3.05
CA MET A 81 -2.75 -3.17 -2.98
C MET A 81 -3.83 -2.29 -2.36
N ILE A 82 -3.45 -1.37 -1.49
CA ILE A 82 -4.28 -0.25 -1.07
C ILE A 82 -3.51 1.06 -1.19
N LEU A 83 -4.22 2.13 -1.55
CA LEU A 83 -3.64 3.46 -1.58
C LEU A 83 -3.73 4.14 -0.21
N ILE A 84 -2.63 4.74 0.22
CA ILE A 84 -2.58 5.58 1.42
C ILE A 84 -2.63 7.05 1.00
N SER A 85 -3.82 7.65 1.07
CA SER A 85 -4.03 9.06 0.72
C SER A 85 -5.29 9.65 1.37
N ASP A 86 -5.18 10.89 1.87
CA ASP A 86 -6.32 11.65 2.40
C ASP A 86 -7.24 12.22 1.30
N LEU A 87 -6.86 12.07 0.03
CA LEU A 87 -7.64 12.56 -1.11
C LEU A 87 -8.64 11.50 -1.57
N SER A 88 -9.94 11.77 -1.43
CA SER A 88 -11.01 10.85 -1.82
C SER A 88 -11.01 10.52 -3.32
N GLU A 89 -10.73 11.50 -4.18
CA GLU A 89 -10.58 11.29 -5.61
C GLU A 89 -9.43 10.31 -5.93
N ALA A 90 -8.31 10.43 -5.21
CA ALA A 90 -7.19 9.51 -5.39
C ALA A 90 -7.54 8.08 -4.94
N GLN A 91 -8.35 7.93 -3.88
CA GLN A 91 -8.84 6.61 -3.46
C GLN A 91 -9.68 5.96 -4.55
N GLN A 92 -10.64 6.69 -5.12
CA GLN A 92 -11.48 6.16 -6.21
C GLN A 92 -10.64 5.77 -7.42
N LEU A 93 -9.69 6.62 -7.82
CA LEU A 93 -8.79 6.33 -8.95
C LEU A 93 -7.91 5.09 -8.70
N ALA A 94 -7.50 4.84 -7.46
CA ALA A 94 -6.75 3.64 -7.11
C ALA A 94 -7.62 2.38 -7.17
N GLU A 95 -8.86 2.45 -6.69
CA GLU A 95 -9.83 1.34 -6.80
C GLU A 95 -10.11 1.01 -8.27
N ASP A 96 -10.35 2.03 -9.10
CA ASP A 96 -10.55 1.88 -10.55
C ASP A 96 -9.29 1.30 -11.26
N ALA A 97 -8.10 1.54 -10.69
CA ALA A 97 -6.83 1.00 -11.15
C ALA A 97 -6.54 -0.44 -10.65
N GLY A 98 -7.41 -1.02 -9.82
CA GLY A 98 -7.29 -2.39 -9.32
C GLY A 98 -6.80 -2.52 -7.87
N ALA A 99 -6.75 -1.43 -7.11
CA ALA A 99 -6.55 -1.50 -5.66
C ALA A 99 -7.81 -1.97 -4.94
N LEU A 100 -7.63 -2.50 -3.74
CA LEU A 100 -8.69 -2.59 -2.74
C LEU A 100 -8.97 -1.18 -2.17
N PRO A 101 -10.14 -0.96 -1.56
CA PRO A 101 -10.45 0.31 -0.90
C PRO A 101 -9.42 0.66 0.18
N GLY A 102 -8.79 1.83 0.02
CA GLY A 102 -7.75 2.34 0.91
C GLY A 102 -8.27 3.28 2.00
N PHE A 103 -7.34 3.99 2.62
CA PHE A 103 -7.63 5.00 3.65
C PHE A 103 -6.55 6.10 3.68
N GLY A 104 -6.90 7.22 4.30
CA GLY A 104 -6.02 8.36 4.49
C GLY A 104 -5.08 8.23 5.69
N LYS A 105 -4.00 9.02 5.67
CA LYS A 105 -3.06 9.12 6.80
C LYS A 105 -3.74 9.76 8.02
N GLY A 106 -4.67 10.71 7.79
CA GLY A 106 -5.48 11.31 8.84
C GLY A 106 -6.46 10.34 9.50
N GLN A 107 -6.69 9.16 8.91
CA GLN A 107 -7.64 8.16 9.40
C GLN A 107 -6.96 7.01 10.18
N LEU A 108 -5.63 7.03 10.36
CA LEU A 108 -4.89 5.94 11.00
C LEU A 108 -5.32 5.60 12.44
N ASN A 109 -6.04 6.50 13.11
CA ASN A 109 -6.57 6.27 14.47
C ASN A 109 -8.09 6.04 14.49
N ASP A 110 -8.71 5.83 13.33
CA ASP A 110 -10.15 5.59 13.16
C ASP A 110 -10.40 4.08 12.94
N GLU A 111 -11.53 3.59 13.43
CA GLU A 111 -12.06 2.27 13.12
C GLU A 111 -12.17 2.06 11.59
N PHE A 112 -12.48 3.12 10.84
CA PHE A 112 -12.53 3.08 9.38
C PHE A 112 -11.23 2.55 8.74
N ALA A 113 -10.05 3.05 9.16
CA ALA A 113 -8.78 2.57 8.61
C ALA A 113 -8.48 1.13 9.04
N SER A 114 -8.81 0.79 10.30
CA SER A 114 -8.65 -0.56 10.83
C SER A 114 -9.47 -1.58 10.05
N ASP A 115 -10.75 -1.31 9.80
CA ASP A 115 -11.64 -2.19 9.05
C ASP A 115 -11.15 -2.44 7.62
N ARG A 116 -10.75 -1.36 6.93
CA ARG A 116 -10.20 -1.44 5.57
C ARG A 116 -8.93 -2.27 5.54
N PHE A 117 -8.03 -2.02 6.49
CA PHE A 117 -6.76 -2.73 6.58
C PHE A 117 -6.94 -4.22 6.90
N THR A 118 -7.75 -4.57 7.90
CA THR A 118 -8.03 -5.96 8.26
C THR A 118 -8.74 -6.71 7.14
N THR A 119 -9.66 -6.05 6.42
CA THR A 119 -10.28 -6.64 5.22
C THR A 119 -9.23 -6.96 4.15
N ALA A 120 -8.24 -6.07 3.94
CA ALA A 120 -7.17 -6.30 2.98
C ALA A 120 -6.21 -7.44 3.36
N LEU A 121 -6.14 -7.82 4.64
CA LEU A 121 -5.32 -8.93 5.14
C LEU A 121 -5.93 -10.33 4.94
N GLN A 122 -7.25 -10.44 4.78
CA GLN A 122 -8.01 -11.71 4.67
C GLN A 122 -8.06 -12.24 3.24
#